data_AF-A0A918WJE1-F1
#
_entry.id   AF-A0A918WJE1-F1
#
_cell.length_a   1.000
_cell.length_b   1.000
_cell.length_c   1.000
_cell.angle_alpha   90.00
_cell.angle_beta   90.00
_cell.angle_gamma   90.00
#
_symmetry.space_group_name_H-M   'P 1'
#
loop_
_entity.id
_entity.type
_entity.pdbx_description
1 polymer ?
#
loop_
_entity_poly.entity_id
_entity_poly.type
_entity_poly.pdbx_seq_one_letter_code
_entity_poly.pdbx_strand_id
1 'polypeptide(L)'
;MKFALPVLALGIYLLAFFIRQNHRHGIQLRNADLQAAIAKHEELHPSAPSSPQNSSRNKTVRVPSVLPAGTTGFLQLSDEDLRKLVQADSRGEMSDMRTSVVFRKLLLEATEEELCELLDRAPTLPLSADDYESLVENVITRLGQVAPETALNRAFSQAHYDAILYSWHLNDIFSLWSSSEPKEAVAWLDARIADGSLQPKSLTANDQTRVQFESAAFFSLLQSDTQSARGRLLSLSPDLRLQTLSANTSSFLDLQKESEFTELATLIREALPEEQQYEVLNHMGGILAGIKLEGTETFLNAIASSQFEVAPIALAAINERIENSRWYEPLPLETELQSTREFIARYSPADQARVMGKTLAIRLEHEDSDLARTLSLLEKEYQQYPDDELIDSFLTHGADQLANRAESSGPAIQLLIAKIKDPILRERWESGQQDDMP
;
A
#
# COMPACT_ATOMS: atom_id res chain seq x y z
N MET A 1 1.96 3.70 39.45
CA MET A 1 1.59 3.58 38.02
C MET A 1 2.84 3.54 37.12
N LYS A 2 3.67 2.49 37.21
CA LYS A 2 4.94 2.38 36.42
C LYS A 2 5.05 1.11 35.55
N PHE A 3 3.97 0.33 35.43
CA PHE A 3 3.96 -0.94 34.70
C PHE A 3 2.93 -1.00 33.55
N ALA A 4 2.25 0.11 33.24
CA ALA A 4 1.19 0.12 32.22
C ALA A 4 1.71 0.37 30.78
N LEU A 5 2.81 1.12 30.61
CA LEU A 5 3.37 1.43 29.29
C LEU A 5 3.93 0.22 28.52
N PRO A 6 4.67 -0.73 29.14
CA PRO A 6 5.26 -1.86 28.41
C PRO A 6 4.21 -2.84 27.86
N VAL A 7 3.07 -2.96 28.54
CA VAL A 7 1.98 -3.86 28.13
C VAL A 7 1.20 -3.28 26.96
N LEU A 8 1.09 -1.94 26.88
CA LEU A 8 0.40 -1.25 25.80
C LEU A 8 1.24 -1.22 24.52
N ALA A 9 2.57 -1.06 24.65
CA ALA A 9 3.52 -1.22 23.53
C ALA A 9 3.54 -2.65 22.97
N LEU A 10 3.44 -3.67 23.84
CA LEU A 10 3.31 -5.07 23.40
C LEU A 10 1.98 -5.32 22.68
N GLY A 11 0.89 -4.68 23.11
CA GLY A 11 -0.42 -4.76 22.45
C GLY A 11 -0.43 -4.12 21.04
N ILE A 12 0.25 -2.98 20.88
CA ILE A 12 0.39 -2.30 19.56
C ILE A 12 1.33 -3.11 18.65
N TYR A 13 2.45 -3.63 19.18
CA TYR A 13 3.34 -4.53 18.45
C TYR A 13 2.61 -5.79 17.98
N LEU A 14 1.78 -6.40 18.85
CA LEU A 14 0.96 -7.54 18.47
C LEU A 14 -0.11 -7.17 17.45
N LEU A 15 -0.70 -5.97 17.49
CA LEU A 15 -1.69 -5.51 16.52
C LEU A 15 -1.08 -5.22 15.14
N ALA A 16 0.08 -4.55 15.07
CA ALA A 16 0.82 -4.34 13.82
C ALA A 16 1.36 -5.66 13.25
N PHE A 17 1.88 -6.54 14.12
CA PHE A 17 2.18 -7.93 13.76
C PHE A 17 0.93 -8.67 13.29
N PHE A 18 -0.26 -8.42 13.86
CA PHE A 18 -1.54 -9.01 13.43
C PHE A 18 -2.08 -8.40 12.13
N ILE A 19 -1.78 -7.16 11.77
CA ILE A 19 -2.16 -6.55 10.49
C ILE A 19 -1.23 -7.05 9.38
N ARG A 20 0.08 -7.12 9.67
CA ARG A 20 1.11 -7.68 8.78
C ARG A 20 0.99 -9.20 8.65
N GLN A 21 0.63 -9.90 9.74
CA GLN A 21 0.08 -11.25 9.70
C GLN A 21 -1.19 -11.17 8.87
N ASN A 22 -2.32 -10.55 9.22
CA ASN A 22 -3.57 -10.55 8.45
C ASN A 22 -3.46 -10.24 6.94
N HIS A 23 -2.45 -9.51 6.46
CA HIS A 23 -2.18 -9.44 5.03
C HIS A 23 -1.45 -10.69 4.50
N ARG A 24 -0.37 -11.14 5.16
CA ARG A 24 0.28 -12.45 4.94
C ARG A 24 -0.61 -13.65 5.29
N HIS A 25 -1.57 -13.48 6.18
CA HIS A 25 -2.57 -14.37 6.74
C HIS A 25 -3.83 -14.23 5.92
N GLY A 26 -4.07 -13.17 5.15
CA GLY A 26 -5.06 -13.16 4.08
C GLY A 26 -4.59 -14.02 2.92
N ILE A 27 -3.29 -13.96 2.62
CA ILE A 27 -2.62 -14.85 1.66
C ILE A 27 -2.47 -16.27 2.24
N GLN A 28 -2.08 -16.41 3.51
CA GLN A 28 -1.94 -17.72 4.18
C GLN A 28 -3.28 -18.30 4.63
N LEU A 29 -4.34 -17.53 4.91
CA LEU A 29 -5.72 -17.99 5.13
C LEU A 29 -6.31 -18.39 3.81
N ARG A 30 -6.12 -17.63 2.71
CA ARG A 30 -6.48 -18.15 1.38
C ARG A 30 -5.74 -19.45 1.09
N ASN A 31 -4.44 -19.55 1.40
CA ASN A 31 -3.68 -20.79 1.24
C ASN A 31 -4.09 -21.89 2.24
N ALA A 32 -4.49 -21.57 3.47
CA ALA A 32 -4.91 -22.51 4.50
C ALA A 32 -6.35 -22.98 4.28
N ASP A 33 -7.24 -22.11 3.80
CA ASP A 33 -8.59 -22.42 3.33
C ASP A 33 -8.49 -23.28 2.06
N LEU A 34 -7.55 -22.99 1.17
CA LEU A 34 -7.19 -23.85 0.04
C LEU A 34 -6.68 -25.22 0.53
N GLN A 35 -5.74 -25.27 1.47
CA GLN A 35 -5.22 -26.52 2.03
C GLN A 35 -6.29 -27.32 2.78
N ALA A 36 -7.18 -26.66 3.53
CA ALA A 36 -8.31 -27.28 4.21
C ALA A 36 -9.36 -27.79 3.22
N ALA A 37 -9.60 -27.07 2.11
CA ALA A 37 -10.47 -27.52 1.02
C ALA A 37 -9.88 -28.73 0.29
N ILE A 38 -8.56 -28.79 0.10
CA ILE A 38 -7.84 -29.97 -0.45
C ILE A 38 -8.00 -31.18 0.49
N ALA A 39 -7.69 -31.02 1.78
CA ALA A 39 -7.77 -32.11 2.76
C ALA A 39 -9.20 -32.67 2.90
N LYS A 40 -10.20 -31.78 2.97
CA LYS A 40 -11.63 -32.17 3.04
C LYS A 40 -12.10 -32.90 1.77
N HIS A 41 -11.55 -32.55 0.61
CA HIS A 41 -11.85 -33.24 -0.64
C HIS A 41 -11.25 -34.65 -0.69
N GLU A 42 -10.04 -34.85 -0.17
CA GLU A 42 -9.38 -36.16 -0.06
C GLU A 42 -10.11 -37.11 0.90
N GLU A 43 -10.68 -36.59 2.00
CA GLU A 43 -11.53 -37.37 2.92
C GLU A 43 -12.85 -37.84 2.30
N LEU A 44 -13.44 -37.01 1.42
CA LEU A 44 -14.71 -37.33 0.74
C LEU A 44 -14.52 -38.31 -0.43
N HIS A 45 -13.30 -38.42 -0.96
CA HIS A 45 -12.96 -39.30 -2.09
C HIS A 45 -11.66 -40.09 -1.83
N PRO A 46 -11.63 -40.96 -0.82
CA PRO A 46 -10.43 -41.74 -0.50
C PRO A 46 -10.05 -42.62 -1.69
N SER A 47 -8.81 -42.48 -2.15
CA SER A 47 -8.25 -43.27 -3.25
C SER A 47 -8.30 -44.76 -2.89
N ALA A 48 -9.12 -45.54 -3.61
CA ALA A 48 -9.28 -46.96 -3.35
C ALA A 48 -7.99 -47.75 -3.66
N PRO A 49 -7.61 -48.74 -2.83
CA PRO A 49 -6.44 -49.58 -3.09
C PRO A 49 -6.68 -50.44 -4.33
N SER A 50 -5.72 -50.40 -5.24
CA SER A 50 -5.75 -51.15 -6.50
C SER A 50 -5.60 -52.66 -6.28
N SER A 51 -6.59 -53.45 -6.67
CA SER A 51 -6.44 -54.86 -7.05
C SER A 51 -7.59 -55.36 -7.95
N PRO A 52 -7.37 -56.44 -8.74
CA PRO A 52 -7.93 -56.55 -10.08
C PRO A 52 -9.14 -57.51 -10.21
N GLN A 53 -9.82 -57.36 -11.35
CA GLN A 53 -10.80 -58.25 -12.01
C GLN A 53 -12.31 -58.12 -11.69
N ASN A 54 -12.98 -57.56 -12.70
CA ASN A 54 -14.13 -58.11 -13.45
C ASN A 54 -15.57 -57.60 -13.21
N SER A 55 -16.14 -57.19 -14.35
CA SER A 55 -17.55 -57.07 -14.77
C SER A 55 -18.53 -56.21 -13.96
N SER A 56 -18.87 -55.06 -14.55
CA SER A 56 -20.19 -54.73 -15.11
C SER A 56 -20.67 -53.32 -14.75
N ARG A 57 -20.87 -52.53 -15.81
CA ARG A 57 -21.77 -51.38 -15.92
C ARG A 57 -21.89 -50.51 -14.66
N ASN A 58 -20.91 -49.64 -14.47
CA ASN A 58 -21.20 -48.28 -14.05
C ASN A 58 -20.31 -47.35 -14.86
N LYS A 59 -20.93 -46.41 -15.59
CA LYS A 59 -20.23 -45.25 -16.14
C LYS A 59 -19.84 -44.37 -14.95
N THR A 60 -18.81 -44.77 -14.22
CA THR A 60 -18.08 -43.85 -13.35
C THR A 60 -17.49 -42.80 -14.27
N VAL A 61 -17.98 -41.57 -14.16
CA VAL A 61 -17.28 -40.39 -14.66
C VAL A 61 -15.96 -40.38 -13.92
N ARG A 62 -14.91 -40.94 -14.56
CA ARG A 62 -13.53 -40.81 -14.09
C ARG A 62 -13.23 -39.33 -14.17
N VAL A 63 -13.12 -38.68 -13.02
CA VAL A 63 -12.50 -37.36 -12.92
C VAL A 63 -11.07 -37.55 -13.45
N PRO A 64 -10.66 -36.85 -14.52
CA PRO A 64 -9.31 -36.94 -15.03
C PRO A 64 -8.34 -36.53 -13.92
N SER A 65 -7.29 -37.32 -13.70
CA SER A 65 -6.13 -36.84 -12.96
C SER A 65 -5.61 -35.60 -13.69
N VAL A 66 -5.56 -34.46 -13.01
CA VAL A 66 -5.15 -33.17 -13.61
C VAL A 66 -3.67 -33.21 -14.03
N LEU A 67 -2.88 -34.08 -13.41
CA LEU A 67 -1.48 -34.33 -13.76
C LEU A 67 -1.21 -35.81 -14.07
N PRO A 68 -0.18 -36.11 -14.89
CA PRO A 68 0.40 -37.45 -14.97
C PRO A 68 0.89 -37.92 -13.59
N ALA A 69 0.68 -39.20 -13.27
CA ALA A 69 1.12 -39.77 -12.00
C ALA A 69 2.66 -39.66 -11.85
N GLY A 70 3.11 -39.06 -10.74
CA GLY A 70 4.54 -38.89 -10.43
C GLY A 70 5.14 -37.56 -10.87
N THR A 71 4.35 -36.60 -11.39
CA THR A 71 4.84 -35.26 -11.73
C THR A 71 5.17 -34.48 -10.45
N THR A 72 6.44 -34.11 -10.26
CA THR A 72 6.90 -33.34 -9.08
C THR A 72 7.38 -31.93 -9.40
N GLY A 73 7.49 -31.56 -10.68
CA GLY A 73 8.01 -30.25 -11.10
C GLY A 73 7.64 -29.88 -12.53
N PHE A 74 7.80 -28.61 -12.89
CA PHE A 74 7.38 -28.07 -14.20
C PHE A 74 8.09 -28.70 -15.39
N LEU A 75 9.31 -29.18 -15.19
CA LEU A 75 10.13 -29.78 -16.25
C LEU A 75 9.57 -31.12 -16.75
N GLN A 76 8.71 -31.76 -15.95
CA GLN A 76 8.09 -33.03 -16.30
C GLN A 76 6.74 -32.85 -17.02
N LEU A 77 6.23 -31.61 -17.10
CA LEU A 77 4.96 -31.31 -17.75
C LEU A 77 5.12 -31.16 -19.26
N SER A 78 4.18 -31.72 -20.02
CA SER A 78 4.04 -31.41 -21.44
C SER A 78 3.63 -29.95 -21.64
N ASP A 79 3.91 -29.37 -22.82
CA ASP A 79 3.50 -27.98 -23.13
C ASP A 79 1.98 -27.80 -22.99
N GLU A 80 1.23 -28.84 -23.34
CA GLU A 80 -0.23 -28.84 -23.25
C GLU A 80 -0.73 -28.88 -21.80
N ASP A 81 -0.07 -29.62 -20.91
CA ASP A 81 -0.44 -29.67 -19.50
C ASP A 81 -0.10 -28.35 -18.81
N LEU A 82 1.09 -27.80 -19.09
CA LEU A 82 1.49 -26.49 -18.59
C LEU A 82 0.54 -25.39 -19.07
N ARG A 83 0.17 -25.40 -20.36
CA ARG A 83 -0.79 -24.45 -20.92
C ARG A 83 -2.14 -24.51 -20.22
N LYS A 84 -2.66 -25.70 -19.92
CA LYS A 84 -3.91 -25.87 -19.18
C LYS A 84 -3.82 -25.35 -17.76
N LEU A 85 -2.70 -25.58 -17.08
CA LEU A 85 -2.45 -25.07 -15.73
C LEU A 85 -2.47 -23.55 -15.70
N VAL A 86 -1.78 -22.90 -16.64
CA VAL A 86 -1.74 -21.43 -16.77
C VAL A 86 -3.12 -20.86 -17.07
N GLN A 87 -3.83 -21.43 -18.06
CA GLN A 87 -5.18 -20.97 -18.43
C GLN A 87 -6.21 -21.12 -17.31
N ALA A 88 -6.06 -22.13 -16.46
CA ALA A 88 -6.92 -22.32 -15.31
C ALA A 88 -6.67 -21.26 -14.22
N ASP A 89 -5.41 -20.83 -14.02
CA ASP A 89 -5.07 -19.79 -13.06
C ASP A 89 -5.51 -18.40 -13.54
N SER A 90 -5.32 -18.08 -14.83
CA SER A 90 -5.66 -16.78 -15.41
C SER A 90 -7.17 -16.49 -15.44
N ARG A 91 -8.01 -17.52 -15.68
CA ARG A 91 -9.46 -17.35 -15.84
C ARG A 91 -10.25 -17.33 -14.54
N GLY A 92 -9.73 -17.92 -13.47
CA GLY A 92 -10.38 -17.94 -12.15
C GLY A 92 -11.78 -18.58 -12.11
N GLU A 93 -12.18 -19.34 -13.13
CA GLU A 93 -13.50 -19.98 -13.17
C GLU A 93 -13.61 -21.07 -12.09
N MET A 94 -14.75 -21.14 -11.40
CA MET A 94 -14.96 -22.11 -10.31
C MET A 94 -14.74 -23.58 -10.73
N SER A 95 -14.94 -23.92 -12.00
CA SER A 95 -14.67 -25.26 -12.55
C SER A 95 -13.19 -25.62 -12.59
N ASP A 96 -12.30 -24.61 -12.61
CA ASP A 96 -10.86 -24.78 -12.80
C ASP A 96 -10.03 -24.53 -11.52
N MET A 97 -10.70 -24.29 -10.39
CA MET A 97 -10.05 -23.95 -9.12
C MET A 97 -9.04 -25.01 -8.65
N ARG A 98 -9.27 -26.31 -8.91
CA ARG A 98 -8.31 -27.37 -8.56
C ARG A 98 -7.04 -27.28 -9.38
N THR A 99 -7.18 -26.95 -10.65
CA THR A 99 -6.08 -26.85 -11.60
C THR A 99 -5.21 -25.64 -11.28
N SER A 100 -5.82 -24.51 -10.87
CA SER A 100 -5.08 -23.34 -10.40
C SER A 100 -4.35 -23.59 -9.07
N VAL A 101 -4.94 -24.35 -8.12
CA VAL A 101 -4.22 -24.79 -6.91
C VAL A 101 -2.95 -25.57 -7.26
N VAL A 102 -3.06 -26.50 -8.21
CA VAL A 102 -1.94 -27.34 -8.64
C VAL A 102 -0.82 -26.48 -9.23
N PHE A 103 -1.18 -25.55 -10.12
CA PHE A 103 -0.21 -24.60 -10.70
C PHE A 103 0.52 -23.80 -9.60
N ARG A 104 -0.23 -23.21 -8.66
CA ARG A 104 0.34 -22.43 -7.55
C ARG A 104 1.23 -23.28 -6.64
N LYS A 105 0.84 -24.53 -6.36
CA LYS A 105 1.66 -25.44 -5.58
C LYS A 105 2.98 -25.75 -6.28
N LEU A 106 2.93 -26.09 -7.56
CA LEU A 106 4.15 -26.34 -8.36
C LEU A 106 5.04 -25.10 -8.38
N LEU A 107 4.46 -23.90 -8.52
CA LEU A 107 5.20 -22.64 -8.46
C LEU A 107 5.90 -22.44 -7.10
N LEU A 108 5.21 -22.72 -6.00
CA LEU A 108 5.80 -22.61 -4.66
C LEU A 108 6.90 -23.64 -4.41
N GLU A 109 6.81 -24.84 -4.99
CA GLU A 109 7.80 -25.91 -4.79
C GLU A 109 8.97 -25.84 -5.79
N ALA A 110 8.85 -25.05 -6.85
CA ALA A 110 9.84 -24.96 -7.92
C ALA A 110 11.18 -24.38 -7.43
N THR A 111 12.28 -24.94 -7.94
CA THR A 111 13.63 -24.43 -7.70
C THR A 111 13.95 -23.22 -8.58
N GLU A 112 15.05 -22.51 -8.28
CA GLU A 112 15.55 -21.42 -9.12
C GLU A 112 15.74 -21.88 -10.58
N GLU A 113 16.33 -23.05 -10.79
CA GLU A 113 16.59 -23.62 -12.10
C GLU A 113 15.29 -23.93 -12.84
N GLU A 114 14.30 -24.52 -12.17
CA GLU A 114 13.00 -24.85 -12.77
C GLU A 114 12.25 -23.57 -13.19
N LEU A 115 12.29 -22.52 -12.37
CA LEU A 115 11.68 -21.23 -12.68
C LEU A 115 12.40 -20.54 -13.86
N CYS A 116 13.73 -20.60 -13.88
CA CYS A 116 14.54 -20.09 -14.99
C CYS A 116 14.20 -20.79 -16.31
N GLU A 117 14.16 -22.12 -16.31
CA GLU A 117 13.80 -22.91 -17.49
C GLU A 117 12.34 -22.65 -17.92
N LEU A 118 11.43 -22.46 -16.97
CA LEU A 118 10.05 -22.11 -17.26
C LEU A 118 9.94 -20.75 -17.96
N LEU A 119 10.73 -19.74 -17.55
CA LEU A 119 10.81 -18.45 -18.26
C LEU A 119 11.39 -18.60 -19.67
N ASP A 120 12.40 -19.46 -19.85
CA ASP A 120 13.02 -19.69 -21.15
C ASP A 120 12.08 -20.46 -22.11
N ARG A 121 11.20 -21.30 -21.55
CA ARG A 121 10.19 -22.08 -22.29
C ARG A 121 8.95 -21.25 -22.62
N ALA A 122 8.56 -20.30 -21.77
CA ALA A 122 7.30 -19.54 -21.89
C ALA A 122 7.03 -18.96 -23.30
N PRO A 123 8.00 -18.36 -24.01
CA PRO A 123 7.76 -17.78 -25.34
C PRO A 123 7.40 -18.81 -26.42
N THR A 124 7.72 -20.09 -26.20
CA THR A 124 7.42 -21.17 -27.15
C THR A 124 6.06 -21.83 -26.89
N LEU A 125 5.44 -21.53 -25.74
CA LEU A 125 4.14 -22.08 -25.40
C LEU A 125 3.05 -21.38 -26.23
N PRO A 126 2.05 -22.11 -26.76
CA PRO A 126 0.94 -21.51 -27.50
C PRO A 126 -0.08 -20.89 -26.52
N LEU A 127 0.35 -19.84 -25.82
CA LEU A 127 -0.44 -19.06 -24.86
C LEU A 127 -1.05 -17.83 -25.53
N SER A 128 -2.17 -17.34 -24.98
CA SER A 128 -2.62 -15.98 -25.28
C SER A 128 -1.67 -14.96 -24.66
N ALA A 129 -1.75 -13.68 -25.07
CA ALA A 129 -0.93 -12.63 -24.48
C ALA A 129 -1.15 -12.54 -22.96
N ASP A 130 -2.41 -12.48 -22.53
CA ASP A 130 -2.79 -12.42 -21.10
C ASP A 130 -2.29 -13.64 -20.31
N ASP A 131 -2.42 -14.86 -20.86
CA ASP A 131 -1.93 -16.08 -20.21
C ASP A 131 -0.39 -16.09 -20.10
N TYR A 132 0.30 -15.59 -21.14
CA TYR A 132 1.76 -15.47 -21.16
C TYR A 132 2.23 -14.45 -20.11
N GLU A 133 1.63 -13.26 -20.09
CA GLU A 133 1.94 -12.22 -19.12
C GLU A 133 1.72 -12.72 -17.68
N SER A 134 0.59 -13.36 -17.42
CA SER A 134 0.27 -13.95 -16.11
C SER A 134 1.26 -15.05 -15.70
N LEU A 135 1.69 -15.92 -16.63
CA LEU A 135 2.72 -16.91 -16.37
C LEU A 135 4.05 -16.24 -15.99
N VAL A 136 4.52 -15.30 -16.80
CA VAL A 136 5.80 -14.62 -16.57
C VAL A 136 5.78 -13.85 -15.25
N GLU A 137 4.71 -13.12 -14.96
CA GLU A 137 4.52 -12.39 -13.71
C GLU A 137 4.63 -13.29 -12.47
N ASN A 138 3.89 -14.40 -12.48
CA ASN A 138 3.90 -15.39 -11.40
C ASN A 138 5.29 -16.00 -11.21
N VAL A 139 5.97 -16.35 -12.30
CA VAL A 139 7.30 -16.97 -12.26
C VAL A 139 8.38 -15.98 -11.82
N ILE A 140 8.37 -14.75 -12.30
CA ILE A 140 9.31 -13.70 -11.86
C ILE A 140 9.09 -13.36 -10.39
N THR A 141 7.82 -13.24 -9.95
CA THR A 141 7.50 -12.97 -8.54
C THR A 141 8.04 -14.09 -7.64
N ARG A 142 7.83 -15.36 -8.03
CA ARG A 142 8.36 -16.49 -7.28
C ARG A 142 9.89 -16.52 -7.30
N LEU A 143 10.50 -16.33 -8.46
CA LEU A 143 11.95 -16.28 -8.61
C LEU A 143 12.53 -15.17 -7.73
N GLY A 144 11.85 -14.02 -7.64
CA GLY A 144 12.22 -12.92 -6.77
C GLY A 144 12.24 -13.25 -5.28
N GLN A 145 11.44 -14.24 -4.84
CA GLN A 145 11.42 -14.70 -3.45
C GLN A 145 12.54 -15.69 -3.11
N VAL A 146 13.04 -16.45 -4.10
CA VAL A 146 14.03 -17.52 -3.90
C VAL A 146 15.44 -17.14 -4.36
N ALA A 147 15.54 -16.35 -5.42
CA ALA A 147 16.77 -15.89 -6.06
C ALA A 147 16.56 -14.48 -6.66
N PRO A 148 16.44 -13.44 -5.82
CA PRO A 148 16.09 -12.09 -6.25
C PRO A 148 17.04 -11.49 -7.28
N GLU A 149 18.36 -11.70 -7.12
CA GLU A 149 19.35 -11.25 -8.09
C GLU A 149 19.08 -11.83 -9.48
N THR A 150 18.83 -13.16 -9.55
CA THR A 150 18.53 -13.86 -10.80
C THR A 150 17.24 -13.35 -11.42
N ALA A 151 16.19 -13.12 -10.61
CA ALA A 151 14.93 -12.55 -11.07
C ALA A 151 15.12 -11.18 -11.73
N LEU A 152 15.81 -10.27 -11.05
CA LEU A 152 16.09 -8.93 -11.55
C LEU A 152 16.96 -8.99 -12.82
N ASN A 153 18.03 -9.77 -12.81
CA ASN A 153 18.91 -9.94 -13.98
C ASN A 153 18.14 -10.43 -15.22
N ARG A 154 17.21 -11.37 -15.04
CA ARG A 154 16.35 -11.86 -16.11
C ARG A 154 15.37 -10.79 -16.59
N ALA A 155 14.70 -10.10 -15.68
CA ALA A 155 13.78 -9.01 -16.03
C ALA A 155 14.45 -7.89 -16.84
N PHE A 156 15.70 -7.52 -16.52
CA PHE A 156 16.44 -6.49 -17.26
C PHE A 156 17.09 -6.97 -18.57
N SER A 157 17.27 -8.28 -18.76
CA SER A 157 17.93 -8.83 -19.95
C SER A 157 16.96 -9.29 -21.04
N GLN A 158 15.73 -9.64 -20.70
CA GLN A 158 14.75 -10.09 -21.68
C GLN A 158 14.11 -8.91 -22.41
N ALA A 159 14.34 -8.81 -23.72
CA ALA A 159 13.78 -7.77 -24.60
C ALA A 159 12.24 -7.77 -24.67
N HIS A 160 11.59 -8.82 -24.16
CA HIS A 160 10.13 -8.98 -24.12
C HIS A 160 9.52 -8.55 -22.77
N TYR A 161 10.35 -8.28 -21.77
CA TYR A 161 9.89 -7.75 -20.50
C TYR A 161 9.84 -6.23 -20.63
N ASP A 162 8.64 -5.69 -20.82
CA ASP A 162 8.48 -4.25 -20.71
C ASP A 162 8.67 -3.87 -19.24
N ALA A 163 9.90 -3.48 -18.90
CA ALA A 163 10.30 -3.11 -17.55
C ALA A 163 9.40 -2.00 -16.96
N ILE A 164 8.67 -1.26 -17.81
CA ILE A 164 7.68 -0.27 -17.39
C ILE A 164 6.45 -0.95 -16.80
N LEU A 165 5.88 -1.97 -17.49
CA LEU A 165 4.68 -2.69 -17.04
C LEU A 165 4.90 -3.44 -15.72
N TYR A 166 6.14 -3.90 -15.49
CA TYR A 166 6.50 -4.68 -14.31
C TYR A 166 7.31 -3.91 -13.27
N SER A 167 7.46 -2.59 -13.43
CA SER A 167 8.29 -1.74 -12.58
C SER A 167 7.97 -1.91 -11.08
N TRP A 168 6.70 -2.05 -10.73
CA TRP A 168 6.25 -2.26 -9.35
C TRP A 168 6.69 -3.62 -8.78
N HIS A 169 6.60 -4.71 -9.55
CA HIS A 169 7.11 -6.02 -9.10
C HIS A 169 8.62 -6.02 -8.91
N LEU A 170 9.35 -5.37 -9.81
CA LEU A 170 10.80 -5.28 -9.69
C LEU A 170 11.18 -4.50 -8.44
N ASN A 171 10.44 -3.44 -8.11
CA ASN A 171 10.61 -2.72 -6.85
C ASN A 171 10.32 -3.61 -5.64
N ASP A 172 9.26 -4.43 -5.67
CA ASP A 172 8.94 -5.35 -4.56
C ASP A 172 10.03 -6.41 -4.36
N ILE A 173 10.52 -7.01 -5.45
CA ILE A 173 11.61 -7.99 -5.43
C ILE A 173 12.88 -7.35 -4.87
N PHE A 174 13.26 -6.17 -5.39
CA PHE A 174 14.44 -5.47 -4.93
C PHE A 174 14.30 -5.01 -3.47
N SER A 175 13.13 -4.52 -3.05
CA SER A 175 12.87 -4.10 -1.66
C SER A 175 12.95 -5.27 -0.69
N LEU A 176 12.43 -6.44 -1.07
CA LEU A 176 12.55 -7.66 -0.28
C LEU A 176 14.02 -8.08 -0.14
N TRP A 177 14.74 -8.08 -1.26
CA TRP A 177 16.15 -8.46 -1.30
C TRP A 177 17.03 -7.49 -0.53
N SER A 178 16.85 -6.18 -0.72
CA SER A 178 17.59 -5.16 0.00
C SER A 178 17.35 -5.28 1.49
N SER A 179 16.14 -5.62 1.93
CA SER A 179 15.84 -5.80 3.35
C SER A 179 16.53 -7.03 3.96
N SER A 180 16.71 -8.12 3.20
CA SER A 180 17.35 -9.35 3.71
C SER A 180 18.88 -9.33 3.57
N GLU A 181 19.37 -8.81 2.45
CA GLU A 181 20.78 -8.80 2.05
C GLU A 181 21.18 -7.39 1.53
N PRO A 182 21.27 -6.40 2.43
CA PRO A 182 21.43 -4.99 2.03
C PRO A 182 22.69 -4.73 1.23
N LYS A 183 23.80 -5.41 1.55
CA LYS A 183 25.11 -5.15 0.92
C LYS A 183 25.13 -5.69 -0.51
N GLU A 184 24.60 -6.88 -0.69
CA GLU A 184 24.52 -7.59 -1.97
C GLU A 184 23.59 -6.85 -2.93
N ALA A 185 22.40 -6.47 -2.46
CA ALA A 185 21.44 -5.69 -3.25
C ALA A 185 22.00 -4.30 -3.65
N VAL A 186 22.69 -3.62 -2.74
CA VAL A 186 23.36 -2.33 -3.02
C VAL A 186 24.49 -2.51 -4.04
N ALA A 187 25.33 -3.52 -3.90
CA ALA A 187 26.42 -3.79 -4.84
C ALA A 187 25.88 -4.09 -6.25
N TRP A 188 24.77 -4.83 -6.32
CA TRP A 188 24.07 -5.09 -7.57
C TRP A 188 23.52 -3.80 -8.19
N LEU A 189 22.84 -2.96 -7.40
CA LEU A 189 22.29 -1.68 -7.85
C LEU A 189 23.40 -0.78 -8.42
N ASP A 190 24.53 -0.68 -7.71
CA ASP A 190 25.67 0.13 -8.15
C ASP A 190 26.27 -0.39 -9.46
N ALA A 191 26.35 -1.72 -9.64
CA ALA A 191 26.77 -2.32 -10.91
C ALA A 191 25.83 -1.97 -12.07
N ARG A 192 24.51 -1.98 -11.83
CA ARG A 192 23.47 -1.61 -12.83
C ARG A 192 23.39 -0.13 -13.15
N ILE A 193 23.80 0.72 -12.21
CA ILE A 193 23.96 2.15 -12.48
C ILE A 193 25.22 2.39 -13.31
N ALA A 194 26.31 1.70 -12.98
CA ALA A 194 27.60 1.83 -13.65
C ALA A 194 27.57 1.32 -15.10
N ASP A 195 26.83 0.24 -15.38
CA ASP A 195 26.66 -0.32 -16.73
C ASP A 195 25.65 0.45 -17.60
N GLY A 196 24.94 1.43 -17.01
CA GLY A 196 23.95 2.27 -17.69
C GLY A 196 22.58 1.62 -17.88
N SER A 197 22.32 0.44 -17.31
CA SER A 197 21.03 -0.25 -17.41
C SER A 197 19.89 0.52 -16.74
N LEU A 198 20.22 1.25 -15.67
CA LEU A 198 19.29 2.09 -14.90
C LEU A 198 19.40 3.58 -15.23
N GLN A 199 20.05 3.94 -16.35
CA GLN A 199 20.07 5.32 -16.81
C GLN A 199 18.86 5.65 -17.69
N PRO A 200 18.36 6.89 -17.64
CA PRO A 200 17.28 7.33 -18.51
C PRO A 200 17.71 7.28 -19.97
N LYS A 201 17.19 6.28 -20.71
CA LYS A 201 17.28 6.24 -22.18
C LYS A 201 16.22 7.14 -22.83
N SER A 202 15.22 7.58 -22.07
CA SER A 202 14.19 8.55 -22.45
C SER A 202 13.87 9.48 -21.27
N LEU A 203 13.32 10.66 -21.56
CA LEU A 203 13.08 11.75 -20.61
C LEU A 203 12.00 11.48 -19.54
N THR A 204 11.38 10.30 -19.44
CA THR A 204 10.16 10.17 -18.60
C THR A 204 9.88 8.84 -17.89
N ALA A 205 10.55 7.71 -18.18
CA ALA A 205 10.11 6.40 -17.62
C ALA A 205 11.17 5.61 -16.82
N ASN A 206 12.43 5.58 -17.27
CA ASN A 206 13.48 4.80 -16.59
C ASN A 206 13.99 5.44 -15.29
N ASP A 207 13.70 6.73 -15.08
CA ASP A 207 14.07 7.41 -13.83
C ASP A 207 13.29 6.84 -12.63
N GLN A 208 12.04 6.40 -12.83
CA GLN A 208 11.20 5.92 -11.74
C GLN A 208 11.72 4.62 -11.11
N THR A 209 12.14 3.63 -11.91
CA THR A 209 12.70 2.37 -11.39
C THR A 209 13.99 2.61 -10.63
N ARG A 210 14.87 3.49 -11.14
CA ARG A 210 16.10 3.84 -10.43
C ARG A 210 15.77 4.50 -9.09
N VAL A 211 14.88 5.49 -9.09
CA VAL A 211 14.46 6.19 -7.86
C VAL A 211 13.89 5.21 -6.84
N GLN A 212 13.04 4.27 -7.27
CA GLN A 212 12.46 3.23 -6.42
C GLN A 212 13.52 2.32 -5.80
N PHE A 213 14.50 1.85 -6.59
CA PHE A 213 15.60 1.04 -6.08
C PHE A 213 16.53 1.82 -5.15
N GLU A 214 16.85 3.07 -5.48
CA GLU A 214 17.63 3.95 -4.59
C GLU A 214 16.91 4.16 -3.25
N SER A 215 15.59 4.32 -3.28
CA SER A 215 14.75 4.44 -2.08
C SER A 215 14.82 3.16 -1.25
N ALA A 216 14.52 2.01 -1.85
CA ALA A 216 14.54 0.72 -1.16
C ALA A 216 15.93 0.39 -0.55
N ALA A 217 17.00 0.67 -1.30
CA ALA A 217 18.38 0.53 -0.81
C ALA A 217 18.67 1.48 0.35
N PHE A 218 18.27 2.75 0.24
CA PHE A 218 18.45 3.74 1.29
C PHE A 218 17.74 3.34 2.60
N PHE A 219 16.46 2.96 2.55
CA PHE A 219 15.71 2.59 3.74
C PHE A 219 16.21 1.28 4.37
N SER A 220 16.59 0.29 3.57
CA SER A 220 17.23 -0.92 4.11
C SER A 220 18.56 -0.61 4.81
N LEU A 221 19.40 0.22 4.19
CA LEU A 221 20.63 0.68 4.84
C LEU A 221 20.34 1.49 6.09
N LEU A 222 19.31 2.34 6.10
CA LEU A 222 18.96 3.11 7.30
C LEU A 222 18.65 2.19 8.50
N GLN A 223 18.02 1.04 8.25
CA GLN A 223 17.69 0.07 9.29
C GLN A 223 18.87 -0.81 9.73
N SER A 224 19.91 -0.95 8.89
CA SER A 224 21.01 -1.91 9.09
C SER A 224 22.40 -1.28 9.29
N ASP A 225 22.69 -0.18 8.61
CA ASP A 225 23.91 0.62 8.63
C ASP A 225 23.64 2.09 8.24
N THR A 226 23.26 2.90 9.23
CA THR A 226 22.93 4.33 9.07
C THR A 226 24.04 5.14 8.39
N GLN A 227 25.31 4.79 8.61
CA GLN A 227 26.43 5.53 7.97
C GLN A 227 26.48 5.26 6.47
N SER A 228 26.26 4.02 6.06
CA SER A 228 26.13 3.66 4.65
C SER A 228 24.90 4.30 4.01
N ALA A 229 23.76 4.36 4.71
CA ALA A 229 22.55 5.05 4.24
C ALA A 229 22.81 6.55 3.98
N ARG A 230 23.47 7.22 4.94
CA ARG A 230 23.89 8.62 4.83
C ARG A 230 24.81 8.84 3.65
N GLY A 231 25.85 8.01 3.52
CA GLY A 231 26.81 8.08 2.41
C GLY A 231 26.11 7.94 1.07
N ARG A 232 25.20 6.97 0.95
CA ARG A 232 24.42 6.74 -0.27
C ARG A 232 23.57 7.96 -0.61
N LEU A 233 22.72 8.43 0.29
CA LEU A 233 21.83 9.57 0.04
C LEU A 233 22.60 10.83 -0.37
N LEU A 234 23.70 11.15 0.32
CA LEU A 234 24.51 12.33 0.02
C LEU A 234 25.29 12.20 -1.30
N SER A 235 25.54 10.99 -1.79
CA SER A 235 26.16 10.77 -3.10
C SER A 235 25.23 11.04 -4.28
N LEU A 236 23.91 11.04 -4.05
CA LEU A 236 22.91 11.35 -5.08
C LEU A 236 22.92 12.84 -5.42
N SER A 237 22.52 13.18 -6.66
CA SER A 237 22.26 14.56 -7.06
C SER A 237 21.10 15.15 -6.26
N PRO A 238 21.04 16.48 -6.06
CA PRO A 238 19.97 17.11 -5.28
C PRO A 238 18.56 16.67 -5.68
N ASP A 239 18.24 16.66 -6.98
CA ASP A 239 16.92 16.25 -7.47
C ASP A 239 16.60 14.79 -7.16
N LEU A 240 17.61 13.91 -7.23
CA LEU A 240 17.44 12.49 -6.97
C LEU A 240 17.30 12.22 -5.46
N ARG A 241 17.88 13.05 -4.58
CA ARG A 241 17.69 12.92 -3.13
C ARG A 241 16.23 13.09 -2.74
N LEU A 242 15.59 14.16 -3.23
CA LEU A 242 14.18 14.42 -2.97
C LEU A 242 13.32 13.27 -3.51
N GLN A 243 13.53 12.88 -4.77
CA GLN A 243 12.78 11.78 -5.37
C GLN A 243 12.97 10.47 -4.60
N THR A 244 14.19 10.12 -4.22
CA THR A 244 14.49 8.92 -3.42
C THR A 244 13.76 8.94 -2.08
N LEU A 245 13.70 10.10 -1.41
CA LEU A 245 13.00 10.23 -0.14
C LEU A 245 11.47 10.19 -0.30
N SER A 246 10.93 10.62 -1.44
CA SER A 246 9.48 10.68 -1.66
C SER A 246 8.88 9.47 -2.39
N ALA A 247 9.69 8.62 -3.03
CA ALA A 247 9.17 7.63 -3.98
C ALA A 247 8.63 6.34 -3.37
N ASN A 248 9.12 5.91 -2.20
CA ASN A 248 8.68 4.64 -1.60
C ASN A 248 7.97 4.87 -0.28
N THR A 249 6.69 5.22 -0.39
CA THR A 249 5.79 5.45 0.75
C THR A 249 5.72 4.24 1.69
N SER A 250 5.80 3.02 1.15
CA SER A 250 5.77 1.78 1.94
C SER A 250 6.97 1.64 2.87
N SER A 251 8.13 2.18 2.50
CA SER A 251 9.35 2.09 3.32
C SER A 251 9.25 2.89 4.62
N PHE A 252 8.45 3.96 4.67
CA PHE A 252 8.19 4.68 5.92
C PHE A 252 7.42 3.84 6.92
N LEU A 253 6.48 3.01 6.44
CA LEU A 253 5.70 2.10 7.27
C LEU A 253 6.55 0.97 7.86
N ASP A 254 7.70 0.67 7.23
CA ASP A 254 8.64 -0.33 7.72
C ASP A 254 9.54 0.18 8.86
N LEU A 255 9.62 1.49 9.10
CA LEU A 255 10.33 2.02 10.27
C LEU A 255 9.57 1.69 11.55
N GLN A 256 10.24 1.00 12.48
CA GLN A 256 9.61 0.48 13.71
C GLN A 256 10.15 1.14 14.97
N LYS A 257 11.31 1.81 14.90
CA LYS A 257 11.98 2.38 16.09
C LYS A 257 11.98 3.90 16.04
N GLU A 258 11.76 4.54 17.18
CA GLU A 258 11.90 6.00 17.32
C GLU A 258 13.28 6.49 16.85
N SER A 259 14.34 5.72 17.12
CA SER A 259 15.68 6.06 16.65
C SER A 259 15.79 6.13 15.13
N GLU A 260 15.08 5.27 14.39
CA GLU A 260 15.08 5.28 12.92
C GLU A 260 14.40 6.54 12.39
N PHE A 261 13.30 6.98 13.03
CA PHE A 261 12.66 8.26 12.70
C PHE A 261 13.58 9.45 12.97
N THR A 262 14.24 9.48 14.14
CA THR A 262 15.19 10.55 14.49
C THR A 262 16.35 10.62 13.51
N GLU A 263 16.93 9.47 13.14
CA GLU A 263 18.03 9.38 12.18
C GLU A 263 17.58 9.86 10.79
N LEU A 264 16.43 9.41 10.31
CA LEU A 264 15.88 9.84 9.03
C LEU A 264 15.61 11.33 8.98
N ALA A 265 14.95 11.90 9.99
CA ALA A 265 14.67 13.34 10.03
C ALA A 265 15.96 14.16 10.09
N THR A 266 16.99 13.68 10.78
CA THR A 266 18.31 14.30 10.78
C THR A 266 18.91 14.30 9.37
N LEU A 267 18.86 13.15 8.68
CA LEU A 267 19.37 13.04 7.32
C LEU A 267 18.62 13.91 6.32
N ILE A 268 17.29 14.01 6.44
CA ILE A 268 16.46 14.90 5.61
C ILE A 268 16.93 16.35 5.77
N ARG A 269 17.08 16.81 7.02
CA ARG A 269 17.52 18.18 7.34
C ARG A 269 18.93 18.50 6.86
N GLU A 270 19.79 17.49 6.78
CA GLU A 270 21.17 17.64 6.28
C GLU A 270 21.27 17.55 4.75
N ALA A 271 20.43 16.74 4.11
CA ALA A 271 20.55 16.39 2.69
C ALA A 271 19.77 17.32 1.76
N LEU A 272 18.72 17.97 2.25
CA LEU A 272 17.78 18.78 1.46
C LEU A 272 17.77 20.27 1.89
N PRO A 273 17.41 21.19 0.99
CA PRO A 273 17.03 22.58 1.35
C PRO A 273 15.76 22.61 2.22
N GLU A 274 15.62 23.65 3.05
CA GLU A 274 14.55 23.81 4.05
C GLU A 274 13.13 23.58 3.49
N GLU A 275 12.80 24.15 2.32
CA GLU A 275 11.50 23.96 1.67
C GLU A 275 11.18 22.49 1.38
N GLN A 276 12.17 21.75 0.87
CA GLN A 276 12.03 20.32 0.54
C GLN A 276 12.04 19.43 1.79
N GLN A 277 12.68 19.86 2.87
CA GLN A 277 12.63 19.14 4.16
C GLN A 277 11.20 19.04 4.66
N TYR A 278 10.47 20.16 4.62
CA TYR A 278 9.08 20.21 5.06
C TYR A 278 8.19 19.33 4.19
N GLU A 279 8.37 19.36 2.87
CA GLU A 279 7.63 18.48 1.95
C GLU A 279 7.76 17.01 2.35
N VAL A 280 8.99 16.51 2.50
CA VAL A 280 9.24 15.10 2.84
C VAL A 280 8.71 14.76 4.24
N LEU A 281 8.98 15.60 5.24
CA LEU A 281 8.53 15.35 6.62
C LEU A 281 7.00 15.38 6.74
N ASN A 282 6.33 16.28 6.02
CA ASN A 282 4.87 16.34 5.97
C ASN A 282 4.30 15.10 5.30
N HIS A 283 4.87 14.70 4.17
CA HIS A 283 4.46 13.49 3.44
C HIS A 283 4.59 12.25 4.32
N MET A 284 5.71 12.11 5.04
CA MET A 284 5.91 11.05 6.04
C MET A 284 4.85 11.07 7.15
N GLY A 285 4.57 12.25 7.72
CA GLY A 285 3.55 12.42 8.74
C GLY A 285 2.17 11.98 8.26
N GLY A 286 1.84 12.31 7.00
CA GLY A 286 0.68 11.81 6.28
C GLY A 286 0.62 10.30 6.27
N ILE A 287 1.61 9.66 5.65
CA ILE A 287 1.65 8.19 5.46
C ILE A 287 1.55 7.44 6.79
N LEU A 288 2.22 7.92 7.83
CA LEU A 288 2.21 7.31 9.16
C LEU A 288 0.87 7.48 9.90
N ALA A 289 -0.02 8.35 9.43
CA ALA A 289 -1.33 8.57 10.03
C ALA A 289 -2.28 7.39 9.82
N GLY A 290 -2.18 6.69 8.67
CA GLY A 290 -3.10 5.62 8.28
C GLY A 290 -4.56 5.90 8.68
N ILE A 291 -5.21 4.93 9.34
CA ILE A 291 -6.53 5.11 9.99
C ILE A 291 -6.37 5.70 11.42
N LYS A 292 -5.16 5.60 12.00
CA LYS A 292 -4.84 5.77 13.41
C LYS A 292 -3.64 6.71 13.57
N LEU A 293 -3.88 7.92 14.07
CA LEU A 293 -2.91 9.02 14.17
C LEU A 293 -1.70 8.72 15.07
N GLU A 294 -1.72 7.61 15.80
CA GLU A 294 -0.67 7.17 16.72
C GLU A 294 0.71 7.05 16.04
N GLY A 295 0.76 6.65 14.76
CA GLY A 295 2.00 6.58 13.99
C GLY A 295 2.64 7.95 13.82
N THR A 296 1.86 8.95 13.41
CA THR A 296 2.30 10.35 13.32
C THR A 296 2.69 10.91 14.69
N GLU A 297 1.95 10.61 15.76
CA GLU A 297 2.33 11.07 17.11
C GLU A 297 3.71 10.55 17.53
N THR A 298 3.95 9.25 17.28
CA THR A 298 5.24 8.62 17.56
C THR A 298 6.37 9.30 16.78
N PHE A 299 6.13 9.56 15.50
CA PHE A 299 7.06 10.28 14.63
C PHE A 299 7.35 11.70 15.12
N LEU A 300 6.33 12.51 15.36
CA LEU A 300 6.45 13.89 15.85
C LEU A 300 7.26 13.99 17.14
N ASN A 301 7.03 13.05 18.06
CA ASN A 301 7.75 12.97 19.33
C ASN A 301 9.22 12.55 19.14
N ALA A 302 9.49 11.63 18.21
CA ALA A 302 10.82 11.10 17.97
C ALA A 302 11.77 12.10 17.29
N ILE A 303 11.28 12.92 16.36
CA ILE A 303 12.16 13.76 15.51
C ILE A 303 12.55 15.11 16.11
N ALA A 304 12.13 15.37 17.37
CA ALA A 304 12.27 16.64 18.05
C ALA A 304 11.82 17.83 17.16
N SER A 305 10.63 17.68 16.58
CA SER A 305 10.06 18.61 15.60
C SER A 305 10.15 20.06 16.08
N SER A 306 10.61 20.96 15.22
CA SER A 306 10.52 22.39 15.47
C SER A 306 9.05 22.84 15.44
N GLN A 307 8.74 23.98 16.06
CA GLN A 307 7.39 24.55 16.02
C GLN A 307 6.86 24.78 14.58
N PHE A 308 7.77 24.96 13.61
CA PHE A 308 7.43 25.15 12.20
C PHE A 308 7.13 23.83 11.47
N GLU A 309 7.62 22.70 11.99
CA GLU A 309 7.37 21.37 11.42
C GLU A 309 6.10 20.73 12.00
N VAL A 310 5.82 20.94 13.30
CA VAL A 310 4.75 20.22 14.00
C VAL A 310 3.37 20.44 13.36
N ALA A 311 2.98 21.68 13.11
CA ALA A 311 1.65 22.00 12.60
C ALA A 311 1.44 21.46 11.16
N PRO A 312 2.34 21.70 10.19
CA PRO A 312 2.21 21.13 8.85
C PRO A 312 2.17 19.60 8.81
N ILE A 313 3.01 18.91 9.60
CA ILE A 313 3.01 17.44 9.69
C ILE A 313 1.68 16.93 10.26
N ALA A 314 1.18 17.57 11.32
CA ALA A 314 -0.10 17.20 11.91
C ALA A 314 -1.28 17.41 10.93
N LEU A 315 -1.25 18.50 10.16
CA LEU A 315 -2.25 18.76 9.12
C LEU A 315 -2.18 17.74 7.99
N ALA A 316 -0.98 17.37 7.54
CA ALA A 316 -0.79 16.33 6.54
C ALA A 316 -1.35 14.97 7.02
N ALA A 317 -1.11 14.61 8.29
CA ALA A 317 -1.65 13.42 8.91
C ALA A 317 -3.18 13.38 8.94
N ILE A 318 -3.83 14.49 9.31
CA ILE A 318 -5.29 14.55 9.28
C ILE A 318 -5.82 14.49 7.84
N ASN A 319 -5.21 15.21 6.91
CA ASN A 319 -5.62 15.17 5.51
C ASN A 319 -5.53 13.75 4.95
N GLU A 320 -4.40 13.07 5.15
CA GLU A 320 -4.19 11.69 4.69
C GLU A 320 -5.19 10.72 5.33
N ARG A 321 -5.47 10.88 6.63
CA ARG A 321 -6.49 10.07 7.31
C ARG A 321 -7.88 10.29 6.71
N ILE A 322 -8.26 11.54 6.44
CA ILE A 322 -9.56 11.87 5.86
C ILE A 322 -9.67 11.34 4.41
N GLU A 323 -8.60 11.42 3.63
CA GLU A 323 -8.59 10.84 2.28
C GLU A 323 -8.68 9.31 2.34
N ASN A 324 -7.95 8.67 3.25
CA ASN A 324 -8.00 7.23 3.45
C ASN A 324 -9.37 6.77 3.97
N SER A 325 -10.08 7.60 4.76
CA SER A 325 -11.41 7.23 5.23
C SER A 325 -12.37 7.00 4.06
N ARG A 326 -12.17 7.63 2.90
CA ARG A 326 -12.99 7.43 1.67
C ARG A 326 -12.92 6.01 1.13
N TRP A 327 -11.76 5.37 1.25
CA TRP A 327 -11.45 4.07 0.63
C TRP A 327 -11.52 2.89 1.61
N TYR A 328 -11.36 3.14 2.90
CA TYR A 328 -11.37 2.12 3.95
C TYR A 328 -12.61 2.23 4.83
N GLU A 329 -12.86 1.21 5.66
CA GLU A 329 -13.95 1.29 6.64
C GLU A 329 -13.68 2.46 7.59
N PRO A 330 -14.49 3.54 7.52
CA PRO A 330 -14.24 4.74 8.29
C PRO A 330 -14.57 4.47 9.76
N LEU A 331 -13.89 5.19 10.65
CA LEU A 331 -14.27 5.17 12.06
C LEU A 331 -15.68 5.78 12.21
N PRO A 332 -16.41 5.42 13.27
CA PRO A 332 -17.64 6.14 13.62
C PRO A 332 -17.35 7.64 13.71
N LEU A 333 -18.18 8.46 13.05
CA LEU A 333 -17.94 9.90 12.88
C LEU A 333 -17.61 10.61 14.20
N GLU A 334 -18.31 10.31 15.30
CA GLU A 334 -18.02 10.93 16.59
C GLU A 334 -16.64 10.54 17.15
N THR A 335 -16.22 9.30 16.94
CA THR A 335 -14.87 8.83 17.30
C THR A 335 -13.81 9.51 16.45
N GLU A 336 -14.09 9.68 15.16
CA GLU A 336 -13.22 10.40 14.24
C GLU A 336 -13.06 11.88 14.62
N LEU A 337 -14.16 12.57 14.88
CA LEU A 337 -14.16 13.96 15.32
C LEU A 337 -13.46 14.12 16.66
N GLN A 338 -13.72 13.23 17.62
CA GLN A 338 -13.05 13.30 18.92
C GLN A 338 -11.53 13.15 18.79
N SER A 339 -11.07 12.12 18.08
CA SER A 339 -9.63 11.86 17.89
C SER A 339 -8.95 12.97 17.08
N THR A 340 -9.60 13.48 16.03
CA THR A 340 -9.10 14.63 15.24
C THR A 340 -8.98 15.87 16.11
N ARG A 341 -10.00 16.16 16.92
CA ARG A 341 -9.99 17.32 17.83
C ARG A 341 -8.85 17.23 18.85
N GLU A 342 -8.70 16.08 19.49
CA GLU A 342 -7.63 15.86 20.49
C GLU A 342 -6.24 15.99 19.88
N PHE A 343 -6.05 15.47 18.67
CA PHE A 343 -4.78 15.53 17.97
C PHE A 343 -4.44 16.97 17.52
N ILE A 344 -5.35 17.64 16.82
CA ILE A 344 -5.11 19.00 16.33
C ILE A 344 -5.01 20.02 17.47
N ALA A 345 -5.80 19.88 18.55
CA ALA A 345 -5.65 20.75 19.72
C ALA A 345 -4.24 20.68 20.34
N ARG A 346 -3.54 19.54 20.19
CA ARG A 346 -2.18 19.36 20.69
C ARG A 346 -1.12 19.93 19.74
N TYR A 347 -1.28 19.73 18.43
CA TYR A 347 -0.21 19.98 17.46
C TYR A 347 -0.45 21.20 16.55
N SER A 348 -1.69 21.56 16.26
CA SER A 348 -2.03 22.80 15.54
C SER A 348 -3.35 23.43 16.02
N PRO A 349 -3.41 23.96 17.26
CA PRO A 349 -4.67 24.45 17.83
C PRO A 349 -5.30 25.60 17.03
N ALA A 350 -4.50 26.38 16.29
CA ALA A 350 -4.99 27.45 15.42
C ALA A 350 -5.81 26.93 14.23
N ASP A 351 -5.60 25.69 13.80
CA ASP A 351 -6.29 25.08 12.65
C ASP A 351 -7.49 24.22 13.05
N GLN A 352 -7.83 24.16 14.34
CA GLN A 352 -8.85 23.23 14.84
C GLN A 352 -10.21 23.44 14.16
N ALA A 353 -10.67 24.69 14.04
CA ALA A 353 -11.95 24.99 13.41
C ALA A 353 -11.97 24.53 11.95
N ARG A 354 -10.96 24.95 11.17
CA ARG A 354 -10.79 24.56 9.77
C ARG A 354 -10.78 23.06 9.55
N VAL A 355 -9.96 22.33 10.32
CA VAL A 355 -9.80 20.88 10.14
C VAL A 355 -11.09 20.14 10.49
N MET A 356 -11.73 20.50 11.62
CA MET A 356 -12.97 19.87 12.03
C MET A 356 -14.10 20.09 11.01
N GLY A 357 -14.17 21.27 10.40
CA GLY A 357 -15.13 21.58 9.34
C GLY A 357 -14.90 20.71 8.10
N LYS A 358 -13.64 20.56 7.69
CA LYS A 358 -13.24 19.68 6.57
C LYS A 358 -13.58 18.21 6.84
N THR A 359 -13.27 17.69 8.04
CA THR A 359 -13.59 16.30 8.43
C THR A 359 -15.09 16.03 8.33
N LEU A 360 -15.93 16.94 8.86
CA LEU A 360 -17.38 16.83 8.76
C LEU A 360 -17.88 16.85 7.31
N ALA A 361 -17.29 17.70 6.47
CA ALA A 361 -17.67 17.82 5.07
C ALA A 361 -17.35 16.56 4.27
N ILE A 362 -16.13 16.04 4.37
CA ILE A 362 -15.71 14.85 3.60
C ILE A 362 -16.52 13.62 4.01
N ARG A 363 -17.01 13.55 5.26
CA ARG A 363 -17.94 12.49 5.66
C ARG A 363 -19.19 12.42 4.78
N LEU A 364 -19.65 13.54 4.21
CA LEU A 364 -20.81 13.57 3.31
C LEU A 364 -20.59 12.85 1.98
N GLU A 365 -19.35 12.57 1.61
CA GLU A 365 -19.02 11.85 0.38
C GLU A 365 -19.29 10.34 0.50
N HIS A 366 -19.40 9.82 1.72
CA HIS A 366 -19.72 8.42 1.93
C HIS A 366 -21.17 8.09 1.56
N GLU A 367 -21.37 6.92 0.95
CA GLU A 367 -22.70 6.43 0.57
C GLU A 367 -23.66 6.27 1.77
N ASP A 368 -23.13 5.96 2.95
CA ASP A 368 -23.87 5.78 4.19
C ASP A 368 -24.03 7.10 5.01
N SER A 369 -23.65 8.24 4.43
CA SER A 369 -23.63 9.52 5.14
C SER A 369 -25.04 10.07 5.43
N ASP A 370 -25.32 10.29 6.71
CA ASP A 370 -26.51 10.98 7.18
C ASP A 370 -26.23 12.49 7.32
N LEU A 371 -26.73 13.25 6.35
CA LEU A 371 -26.59 14.71 6.33
C LEU A 371 -27.14 15.37 7.60
N ALA A 372 -28.30 14.92 8.10
CA ALA A 372 -28.92 15.52 9.28
C ALA A 372 -28.05 15.29 10.52
N ARG A 373 -27.47 14.09 10.64
CA ARG A 373 -26.50 13.78 11.70
C ARG A 373 -25.24 14.63 11.60
N THR A 374 -24.65 14.76 10.40
CA THR A 374 -23.45 15.58 10.19
C THR A 374 -23.70 17.05 10.54
N LEU A 375 -24.82 17.61 10.10
CA LEU A 375 -25.20 19.00 10.43
C LEU A 375 -25.42 19.20 11.94
N SER A 376 -26.06 18.24 12.61
CA SER A 376 -26.24 18.27 14.07
C SER A 376 -24.90 18.26 14.82
N LEU A 377 -23.93 17.47 14.33
CA LEU A 377 -22.57 17.47 14.89
C LEU A 377 -21.83 18.78 14.61
N LEU A 378 -21.94 19.34 13.40
CA LEU A 378 -21.38 20.65 13.07
C LEU A 378 -21.93 21.74 14.00
N GLU A 379 -23.24 21.77 14.23
CA GLU A 379 -23.85 22.72 15.16
C GLU A 379 -23.33 22.54 16.59
N LYS A 380 -23.15 21.29 17.03
CA LYS A 380 -22.58 20.99 18.35
C LYS A 380 -21.15 21.48 18.46
N GLU A 381 -20.31 21.25 17.44
CA GLU A 381 -18.94 21.77 17.40
C GLU A 381 -18.91 23.29 17.43
N TYR A 382 -19.75 23.96 16.64
CA TYR A 382 -19.83 25.43 16.61
C TYR A 382 -20.33 26.02 17.94
N GLN A 383 -21.26 25.36 18.63
CA GLN A 383 -21.69 25.78 19.96
C GLN A 383 -20.57 25.70 21.00
N GLN A 384 -19.70 24.70 20.88
CA GLN A 384 -18.56 24.52 21.78
C GLN A 384 -17.40 25.46 21.45
N TYR A 385 -17.13 25.68 20.16
CA TYR A 385 -16.06 26.51 19.63
C TYR A 385 -16.61 27.38 18.50
N PRO A 386 -17.17 28.57 18.83
CA PRO A 386 -17.90 29.40 17.86
C PRO A 386 -16.96 30.20 16.97
N ASP A 387 -16.33 29.49 16.03
CA ASP A 387 -15.40 29.97 15.03
C ASP A 387 -16.01 29.83 13.63
N ASP A 388 -15.98 30.91 12.85
CA ASP A 388 -16.57 30.94 11.52
C ASP A 388 -15.80 30.06 10.53
N GLU A 389 -14.51 29.82 10.77
CA GLU A 389 -13.68 28.95 9.93
C GLU A 389 -14.17 27.49 9.93
N LEU A 390 -14.85 27.07 11.00
CA LEU A 390 -15.48 25.75 11.09
C LEU A 390 -16.59 25.59 10.04
N ILE A 391 -17.50 26.57 9.98
CA ILE A 391 -18.61 26.57 9.03
C ILE A 391 -18.05 26.76 7.62
N ASP A 392 -17.08 27.66 7.48
CA ASP A 392 -16.49 27.96 6.19
C ASP A 392 -15.82 26.76 5.54
N SER A 393 -14.98 26.06 6.30
CA SER A 393 -14.30 24.87 5.82
C SER A 393 -15.28 23.74 5.50
N PHE A 394 -16.36 23.60 6.29
CA PHE A 394 -17.42 22.63 6.01
C PHE A 394 -18.13 22.93 4.69
N LEU A 395 -18.51 24.19 4.45
CA LEU A 395 -19.19 24.59 3.22
C LEU A 395 -18.28 24.47 2.01
N THR A 396 -17.00 24.84 2.15
CA THR A 396 -15.99 24.77 1.07
C THR A 396 -15.78 23.33 0.61
N HIS A 397 -15.50 22.40 1.53
CA HIS A 397 -15.18 21.02 1.17
C HIS A 397 -16.42 20.15 0.94
N GLY A 398 -17.59 20.58 1.42
CA GLY A 398 -18.86 19.86 1.27
C GLY A 398 -19.71 20.36 0.09
N ALA A 399 -19.24 21.37 -0.65
CA ALA A 399 -20.05 22.12 -1.61
C ALA A 399 -20.77 21.21 -2.63
N ASP A 400 -20.04 20.28 -3.25
CA ASP A 400 -20.61 19.38 -4.26
C ASP A 400 -21.69 18.46 -3.66
N GLN A 401 -21.42 17.91 -2.47
CA GLN A 401 -22.36 17.01 -1.79
C GLN A 401 -23.62 17.75 -1.33
N LEU A 402 -23.45 18.99 -0.88
CA LEU A 402 -24.55 19.87 -0.48
C LEU A 402 -25.38 20.29 -1.70
N ALA A 403 -24.75 20.64 -2.82
CA ALA A 403 -25.41 20.98 -4.08
C ALA A 403 -26.24 19.80 -4.62
N ASN A 404 -25.70 18.58 -4.59
CA ASN A 404 -26.41 17.37 -4.98
C ASN A 404 -27.63 17.06 -4.09
N ARG A 405 -27.68 17.67 -2.89
CA ARG A 405 -28.76 17.52 -1.90
C ARG A 405 -29.50 18.84 -1.68
N ALA A 406 -29.49 19.77 -2.64
CA ALA A 406 -29.97 21.14 -2.45
C ALA A 406 -31.41 21.24 -1.91
N GLU A 407 -32.32 20.36 -2.36
CA GLU A 407 -33.72 20.37 -1.90
C GLU A 407 -33.86 20.06 -0.41
N SER A 408 -33.01 19.18 0.14
CA SER A 408 -33.06 18.76 1.55
C SER A 408 -32.10 19.54 2.45
N SER A 409 -31.02 20.10 1.88
CA SER A 409 -29.97 20.79 2.62
C SER A 409 -30.10 22.32 2.61
N GLY A 410 -30.78 22.90 1.62
CA GLY A 410 -30.84 24.36 1.40
C GLY A 410 -31.22 25.18 2.63
N PRO A 411 -32.33 24.87 3.33
CA PRO A 411 -32.70 25.59 4.55
C PRO A 411 -31.66 25.48 5.67
N ALA A 412 -31.04 24.31 5.83
CA ALA A 412 -30.03 24.10 6.86
C ALA A 412 -28.72 24.83 6.54
N ILE A 413 -28.31 24.85 5.26
CA ILE A 413 -27.14 25.61 4.80
C ILE A 413 -27.36 27.11 5.05
N GLN A 414 -28.53 27.65 4.73
CA GLN A 414 -28.85 29.06 4.99
C GLN A 414 -28.78 29.40 6.49
N LEU A 415 -29.23 28.49 7.36
CA LEU A 415 -29.10 28.65 8.81
C LEU A 415 -27.64 28.61 9.28
N LEU A 416 -26.78 27.82 8.65
CA LEU A 416 -25.33 27.81 8.93
C LEU A 416 -24.67 29.11 8.47
N ILE A 417 -24.94 29.57 7.26
CA ILE A 417 -24.41 30.83 6.72
C ILE A 417 -24.80 32.00 7.63
N ALA A 418 -26.04 32.05 8.10
CA ALA A 418 -26.52 33.09 9.01
C ALA A 418 -25.78 33.12 10.37
N LYS A 419 -25.11 32.02 10.77
CA LYS A 419 -24.30 31.96 12.00
C LYS A 419 -22.90 32.57 11.82
N ILE A 420 -22.37 32.64 10.60
CA ILE A 420 -21.05 33.23 10.29
C ILE A 420 -21.05 34.70 10.75
N LYS A 421 -20.18 35.09 11.67
CA LYS A 421 -20.10 36.45 12.23
C LYS A 421 -19.36 37.41 11.30
N ASP A 422 -18.35 36.95 10.58
CA ASP A 422 -17.62 37.74 9.59
C ASP A 422 -18.57 38.11 8.42
N PRO A 423 -18.87 39.41 8.21
CA PRO A 423 -19.81 39.83 7.18
C PRO A 423 -19.29 39.58 5.76
N ILE A 424 -17.97 39.64 5.53
CA ILE A 424 -17.38 39.39 4.21
C ILE A 424 -17.51 37.91 3.87
N LEU A 425 -17.20 37.06 4.85
CA LEU A 425 -17.33 35.62 4.71
C LEU A 425 -18.79 35.18 4.51
N ARG A 426 -19.72 35.81 5.24
CA ARG A 426 -21.15 35.57 5.08
C ARG A 426 -21.64 35.99 3.70
N GLU A 427 -21.29 37.19 3.25
CA GLU A 427 -21.68 37.72 1.93
C GLU A 427 -21.16 36.83 0.78
N ARG A 428 -19.95 36.27 0.92
CA ARG A 428 -19.42 35.28 -0.04
C ARG A 428 -20.37 34.09 -0.21
N TRP A 429 -20.84 33.52 0.89
CA TRP A 429 -21.74 32.37 0.84
C TRP A 429 -23.18 32.73 0.45
N GLU A 430 -23.67 33.92 0.85
CA GLU A 430 -25.00 34.41 0.47
C GLU A 430 -25.11 34.74 -1.02
N SER A 431 -24.04 35.25 -1.63
CA SER A 431 -23.99 35.63 -3.05
C SER A 431 -23.83 34.44 -4.00
N GLY A 432 -23.52 33.24 -3.47
CA GLY A 432 -23.25 32.06 -4.29
C GLY A 432 -22.00 32.19 -5.16
N GLN A 433 -21.11 33.15 -4.88
CA GLN A 433 -19.83 33.27 -5.56
C GLN A 433 -18.88 32.16 -5.08
N GLN A 434 -18.82 31.07 -5.83
CA GLN A 434 -17.79 30.03 -5.68
C GLN A 434 -16.50 30.36 -6.44
N ASP A 435 -16.45 31.45 -7.20
CA ASP A 435 -15.35 31.71 -8.14
C ASP A 435 -14.01 32.02 -7.45
N ASP A 436 -13.03 31.21 -7.83
CA ASP A 436 -11.58 31.35 -7.79
C ASP A 436 -10.93 31.64 -6.43
N MET A 437 -10.44 30.57 -5.80
CA MET A 437 -9.17 30.61 -5.07
C MET A 437 -8.40 29.27 -5.18
N PRO A 438 -7.06 29.36 -5.16
CA PRO A 438 -6.10 28.42 -5.76
C PRO A 438 -6.01 27.03 -5.12
#